data_AF-A0A366E6U8-F1
#
_entry.id   AF-A0A366E6U8-F1
#
_cell.length_a   1.000
_cell.length_b   1.000
_cell.length_c   1.000
_cell.angle_alpha   90.00
_cell.angle_beta   90.00
_cell.angle_gamma   90.00
#
_symmetry.space_group_name_H-M   'P 1'
#
loop_
_entity.id
_entity.type
_entity.pdbx_description
1 polymer ?
#
loop_
_entity_poly.entity_id
_entity_poly.type
_entity_poly.pdbx_seq_one_letter_code
_entity_poly.pdbx_strand_id
1 'polypeptide(L)'
;MANQEEILDMRSNEWMATLERVKELRELLLEIQSGEILFWLHGEWHYQYKECNFPKGFITPHFILNPEILGNIDEKNVDNVILNILRLLDFYITYVNFHYDSGISYEDYLRQEINSGICTILHEKHDTLCDSYSFYVYNDRIAFNYTFSWNENGKGIHIFFYNSRYGYTSFYDLTMFLIEESRRIDDYELFTHFCRKIRKFQLHYYGNTSNADGDLYTSETEVQLLNPENRANRFDPSNDFYIVNCAVKIADIIDYFNLEIEVTDKKLLEKYIDTNYLYIQFGYYEFFNNITVREVQQIVIDTIEGKLQEPFSMRKYTCNYDNRFHFQVANEATKSECLVEWNYQEECYRFKKGENKYTYFESYTPLIFYILLDFKNESNFTWDKLVVDCVQLIKDIEKSSKVDMNLEYLIKRIKNPNVIENLLHGDDLPI
;
A
#
# COMPACT_ATOMS: atom_id res chain seq x y z
N MET A 1 -1.22 -25.99 2.60
CA MET A 1 -1.31 -24.99 1.52
C MET A 1 -2.60 -24.18 1.61
N ALA A 2 -3.79 -24.79 1.77
CA ALA A 2 -5.04 -24.04 1.99
C ALA A 2 -5.04 -23.13 3.24
N ASN A 3 -4.44 -23.57 4.36
CA ASN A 3 -4.44 -22.76 5.60
C ASN A 3 -3.53 -21.52 5.57
N GLN A 4 -2.51 -21.46 4.69
CA GLN A 4 -1.64 -20.27 4.63
C GLN A 4 -2.30 -19.13 3.88
N GLU A 5 -3.12 -19.43 2.86
CA GLU A 5 -3.98 -18.45 2.20
C GLU A 5 -5.09 -17.98 3.13
N GLU A 6 -5.72 -18.85 3.93
CA GLU A 6 -6.67 -18.44 4.98
C GLU A 6 -6.01 -17.57 6.07
N ILE A 7 -4.79 -17.89 6.51
CA ILE A 7 -4.03 -17.08 7.49
C ILE A 7 -3.61 -15.71 6.91
N LEU A 8 -3.40 -15.63 5.59
CA LEU A 8 -3.09 -14.37 4.89
C LEU A 8 -4.36 -13.55 4.60
N ASP A 9 -5.48 -14.20 4.25
CA ASP A 9 -6.82 -13.59 4.19
C ASP A 9 -7.29 -13.14 5.59
N MET A 10 -6.91 -13.82 6.67
CA MET A 10 -7.23 -13.45 8.06
C MET A 10 -6.52 -12.19 8.55
N ARG A 11 -5.40 -11.80 7.93
CA ARG A 11 -4.74 -10.51 8.19
C ARG A 11 -5.49 -9.33 7.56
N SER A 12 -6.46 -9.59 6.69
CA SER A 12 -7.07 -8.59 5.81
C SER A 12 -8.19 -7.75 6.42
N ASN A 13 -8.88 -8.18 7.50
CA ASN A 13 -10.12 -7.47 7.90
C ASN A 13 -10.43 -7.34 9.39
N GLU A 14 -9.71 -7.97 10.32
CA GLU A 14 -10.41 -8.36 11.56
C GLU A 14 -9.60 -8.35 12.87
N TRP A 15 -8.51 -7.57 12.96
CA TRP A 15 -7.75 -7.44 14.21
C TRP A 15 -7.68 -6.05 14.83
N MET A 16 -8.19 -5.06 14.12
CA MET A 16 -8.75 -3.89 14.78
C MET A 16 -10.02 -4.34 15.48
N ALA A 17 -9.95 -4.61 16.79
CA ALA A 17 -11.17 -4.59 17.60
C ALA A 17 -11.80 -3.21 17.39
N THR A 18 -12.77 -3.12 16.50
CA THR A 18 -13.37 -1.84 16.15
C THR A 18 -13.97 -1.26 17.43
N LEU A 19 -14.01 0.07 17.51
CA LEU A 19 -14.57 0.80 18.65
C LEU A 19 -15.96 0.30 19.07
N GLU A 20 -16.75 -0.08 18.06
CA GLU A 20 -18.09 -0.63 18.20
C GLU A 20 -18.04 -2.02 18.84
N ARG A 21 -17.14 -2.88 18.36
CA ARG A 21 -16.91 -4.22 18.90
C ARG A 21 -16.44 -4.16 20.36
N VAL A 22 -15.46 -3.33 20.72
CA VAL A 22 -15.02 -3.22 22.13
C VAL A 22 -16.17 -2.79 23.05
N LYS A 23 -17.02 -1.87 22.58
CA LYS A 23 -18.21 -1.44 23.30
C LYS A 23 -19.22 -2.59 23.49
N GLU A 24 -19.50 -3.35 22.43
CA GLU A 24 -20.36 -4.54 22.50
C GLU A 24 -19.83 -5.56 23.52
N LEU A 25 -18.51 -5.83 23.51
CA LEU A 25 -17.89 -6.75 24.45
C LEU A 25 -18.01 -6.25 25.90
N ARG A 26 -17.83 -4.94 26.13
CA ARG A 26 -17.99 -4.33 27.44
C ARG A 26 -19.41 -4.49 27.98
N GLU A 27 -20.40 -4.17 27.16
CA GLU A 27 -21.82 -4.35 27.51
C GLU A 27 -22.10 -5.82 27.83
N LEU A 28 -21.63 -6.74 26.97
CA LEU A 28 -21.77 -8.17 27.18
C LEU A 28 -21.16 -8.66 28.50
N LEU A 29 -19.93 -8.27 28.83
CA LEU A 29 -19.23 -8.68 30.05
C LEU A 29 -19.87 -8.13 31.34
N LEU A 30 -20.48 -6.94 31.27
CA LEU A 30 -21.19 -6.32 32.39
C LEU A 30 -22.59 -6.90 32.59
N GLU A 31 -23.30 -7.20 31.50
CA GLU A 31 -24.67 -7.69 31.55
C GLU A 31 -24.76 -9.21 31.77
N ILE A 32 -23.77 -9.97 31.30
CA ILE A 32 -23.93 -11.42 31.10
C ILE A 32 -22.73 -12.22 31.65
N GLN A 33 -22.89 -12.79 32.85
CA GLN A 33 -21.84 -13.58 33.53
C GLN A 33 -22.16 -15.06 33.69
N SER A 34 -23.29 -15.53 33.14
CA SER A 34 -23.79 -16.88 33.38
C SER A 34 -23.66 -17.83 32.18
N GLY A 35 -22.98 -17.41 31.12
CA GLY A 35 -22.74 -18.23 29.92
C GLY A 35 -21.28 -18.14 29.46
N GLU A 36 -20.99 -18.77 28.33
CA GLU A 36 -19.64 -18.80 27.75
C GLU A 36 -19.53 -17.77 26.63
N ILE A 37 -18.37 -17.14 26.54
CA ILE A 37 -18.00 -16.26 25.43
C ILE A 37 -16.93 -16.99 24.62
N LEU A 38 -17.22 -17.21 23.35
CA LEU A 38 -16.34 -17.90 22.42
C LEU A 38 -15.62 -16.86 21.58
N PHE A 39 -14.31 -17.00 21.42
CA PHE A 39 -13.49 -16.05 20.68
C PHE A 39 -12.84 -16.70 19.46
N TRP A 40 -12.79 -15.94 18.36
CA TRP A 40 -12.04 -16.29 17.17
C TRP A 40 -10.88 -15.33 16.95
N LEU A 41 -9.86 -15.82 16.25
CA LEU A 41 -8.64 -15.09 15.96
C LEU A 41 -8.88 -13.79 15.20
N HIS A 42 -9.93 -13.77 14.40
CA HIS A 42 -10.35 -12.65 13.58
C HIS A 42 -11.26 -11.68 14.36
N GLY A 43 -11.12 -11.61 15.69
CA GLY A 43 -11.80 -10.62 16.53
C GLY A 43 -13.32 -10.82 16.69
N GLU A 44 -13.92 -11.82 16.04
CA GLU A 44 -15.31 -12.20 16.32
C GLU A 44 -15.43 -12.90 17.68
N TRP A 45 -16.57 -12.68 18.33
CA TRP A 45 -16.98 -13.44 19.50
C TRP A 45 -18.47 -13.67 19.50
N HIS A 46 -18.86 -14.77 20.12
CA HIS A 46 -20.24 -15.14 20.33
C HIS A 46 -20.48 -15.42 21.80
N TYR A 47 -21.70 -15.14 22.26
CA TYR A 47 -22.16 -15.50 23.59
C TYR A 47 -23.11 -16.69 23.53
N GLN A 48 -22.93 -17.66 24.42
CA GLN A 48 -23.85 -18.79 24.59
C GLN A 48 -24.24 -19.02 26.05
N TYR A 49 -25.54 -19.17 26.31
CA TYR A 49 -26.08 -19.42 27.66
C TYR A 49 -26.32 -20.92 27.95
N LYS A 50 -26.26 -21.79 26.94
CA LYS A 50 -26.47 -23.26 27.04
C LYS A 50 -25.63 -23.98 26.00
N GLU A 51 -25.31 -25.25 26.23
CA GLU A 51 -24.66 -26.14 25.25
C GLU A 51 -25.52 -26.28 23.98
N CYS A 52 -25.30 -25.38 23.02
CA CYS A 52 -25.84 -25.51 21.67
C CYS A 52 -24.73 -26.08 20.79
N ASN A 53 -24.97 -27.27 20.23
CA ASN A 53 -24.05 -27.82 19.23
C ASN A 53 -24.04 -26.90 18.01
N PHE A 54 -22.86 -26.41 17.64
CA PHE A 54 -22.68 -25.65 16.40
C PHE A 54 -23.12 -26.50 15.19
N PRO A 55 -23.74 -25.89 14.17
CA PRO A 55 -24.02 -26.58 12.91
C PRO A 55 -22.74 -27.21 12.35
N LYS A 56 -22.86 -28.35 11.65
CA LYS A 56 -21.74 -28.92 10.91
C LYS A 56 -21.16 -27.88 9.94
N GLY A 57 -19.87 -27.55 10.08
CA GLY A 57 -19.16 -26.59 9.24
C GLY A 57 -18.82 -25.26 9.91
N PHE A 58 -19.22 -25.05 11.17
CA PHE A 58 -18.76 -23.89 11.95
C PHE A 58 -17.30 -24.03 12.36
N ILE A 59 -16.52 -22.94 12.27
CA ILE A 59 -15.12 -22.90 12.70
C ILE A 59 -15.07 -23.00 14.22
N THR A 60 -14.28 -23.93 14.75
CA THR A 60 -14.07 -24.10 16.20
C THR A 60 -13.52 -22.79 16.79
N PRO A 61 -14.05 -22.31 17.93
CA PRO A 61 -13.48 -21.15 18.61
C PRO A 61 -12.05 -21.42 19.03
N HIS A 62 -11.23 -20.37 19.04
CA HIS A 62 -9.81 -20.44 19.34
C HIS A 62 -9.56 -20.48 20.86
N PHE A 63 -10.41 -19.80 21.64
CA PHE A 63 -10.53 -20.02 23.10
C PHE A 63 -11.94 -19.67 23.61
N ILE A 64 -12.27 -20.18 24.79
CA ILE A 64 -13.59 -20.02 25.43
C ILE A 64 -13.40 -19.44 26.82
N LEU A 65 -14.17 -18.39 27.15
CA LEU A 65 -14.24 -17.81 28.48
C LEU A 65 -15.57 -18.19 29.13
N ASN A 66 -15.50 -19.06 30.14
CA ASN A 66 -16.67 -19.47 30.92
C ASN A 66 -16.80 -18.62 32.21
N PRO A 67 -17.93 -18.71 32.94
CA PRO A 67 -18.14 -17.94 34.17
C PRO A 67 -17.06 -18.14 35.24
N GLU A 68 -16.47 -19.34 35.34
CA GLU A 68 -15.42 -19.64 36.32
C GLU A 68 -14.11 -18.92 35.99
N ILE A 69 -13.78 -18.80 34.70
CA ILE A 69 -12.60 -18.10 34.19
C ILE A 69 -12.79 -16.58 34.26
N LEU A 70 -13.97 -16.10 33.85
CA LEU A 70 -14.32 -14.67 33.85
C LEU A 70 -14.37 -14.11 35.27
N GLY A 71 -14.86 -14.88 36.24
CA GLY A 71 -15.05 -14.40 37.60
C GLY A 71 -16.04 -13.23 37.67
N ASN A 72 -15.92 -12.41 38.71
CA ASN A 72 -16.80 -11.25 38.89
C ASN A 72 -16.28 -10.05 38.09
N ILE A 73 -17.06 -9.62 37.10
CA ILE A 73 -16.78 -8.42 36.31
C ILE A 73 -17.73 -7.29 36.76
N ASP A 74 -17.20 -6.09 36.93
CA ASP A 74 -17.95 -4.90 37.28
C ASP A 74 -17.36 -3.66 36.58
N GLU A 75 -18.00 -2.51 36.78
CA GLU A 75 -17.58 -1.22 36.22
C GLU A 75 -16.14 -0.81 36.61
N LYS A 76 -15.56 -1.40 37.67
CA LYS A 76 -14.20 -1.07 38.12
C LYS A 76 -13.14 -1.92 37.42
N ASN A 77 -13.48 -3.12 36.94
CA ASN A 77 -12.52 -4.06 36.38
C ASN A 77 -12.78 -4.48 34.93
N VAL A 78 -13.95 -4.19 34.35
CA VAL A 78 -14.31 -4.62 32.97
C VAL A 78 -13.27 -4.21 31.94
N ASP A 79 -12.75 -2.98 32.04
CA ASP A 79 -11.73 -2.50 31.11
C ASP A 79 -10.44 -3.31 31.23
N ASN A 80 -10.04 -3.70 32.44
CA ASN A 80 -8.89 -4.59 32.69
C ASN A 80 -9.11 -5.99 32.11
N VAL A 81 -10.33 -6.51 32.19
CA VAL A 81 -10.65 -7.83 31.62
C VAL A 81 -10.60 -7.77 30.09
N ILE A 82 -11.20 -6.75 29.47
CA ILE A 82 -11.14 -6.56 28.00
C ILE A 82 -9.68 -6.48 27.53
N LEU A 83 -8.84 -5.73 28.24
CA LEU A 83 -7.42 -5.59 27.94
C LEU A 83 -6.71 -6.96 27.89
N ASN A 84 -6.96 -7.80 28.89
CA ASN A 84 -6.33 -9.10 28.96
C ASN A 84 -6.93 -10.11 27.96
N ILE A 85 -8.18 -9.95 27.52
CA ILE A 85 -8.75 -10.72 26.40
C ILE A 85 -7.99 -10.43 25.10
N LEU A 86 -7.71 -9.17 24.81
CA LEU A 86 -6.95 -8.78 23.61
C LEU A 86 -5.50 -9.29 23.67
N ARG A 87 -4.88 -9.28 24.85
CA ARG A 87 -3.56 -9.88 25.06
C ARG A 87 -3.55 -11.40 24.85
N LEU A 88 -4.62 -12.10 25.22
CA LEU A 88 -4.76 -13.52 24.94
C LEU A 88 -4.85 -13.79 23.43
N LEU A 89 -5.60 -12.97 22.68
CA LEU A 89 -5.60 -13.04 21.22
C LEU A 89 -4.19 -12.88 20.65
N ASP A 90 -3.41 -11.93 21.16
CA ASP A 90 -2.02 -11.71 20.71
C ASP A 90 -1.09 -12.90 20.96
N PHE A 91 -1.16 -13.47 22.16
CA PHE A 91 -0.47 -14.72 22.45
C PHE A 91 -0.94 -15.87 21.56
N TYR A 92 -2.22 -15.90 21.18
CA TYR A 92 -2.75 -16.92 20.29
C TYR A 92 -2.19 -16.78 18.87
N ILE A 93 -2.05 -15.57 18.33
CA ILE A 93 -1.40 -15.35 17.03
C ILE A 93 0.06 -15.82 17.05
N THR A 94 0.79 -15.48 18.12
CA THR A 94 2.17 -15.94 18.30
C THR A 94 2.22 -17.47 18.34
N TYR A 95 1.32 -18.10 19.10
CA TYR A 95 1.17 -19.55 19.13
C TYR A 95 0.91 -20.13 17.73
N VAL A 96 -0.02 -19.55 16.96
CA VAL A 96 -0.32 -20.02 15.60
C VAL A 96 0.89 -19.96 14.68
N ASN A 97 1.62 -18.85 14.71
CA ASN A 97 2.74 -18.63 13.80
C ASN A 97 3.96 -19.50 14.09
N PHE A 98 4.20 -19.85 15.37
CA PHE A 98 5.47 -20.45 15.77
C PHE A 98 5.34 -21.81 16.45
N HIS A 99 4.17 -22.15 16.99
CA HIS A 99 4.00 -23.29 17.90
C HIS A 99 2.85 -24.22 17.52
N TYR A 100 1.92 -23.83 16.64
CA TYR A 100 0.77 -24.65 16.29
C TYR A 100 1.14 -26.03 15.75
N ASP A 101 2.11 -26.08 14.84
CA ASP A 101 2.58 -27.32 14.22
C ASP A 101 3.39 -28.21 15.19
N SER A 102 3.71 -27.70 16.39
CA SER A 102 4.45 -28.47 17.41
C SER A 102 3.56 -29.47 18.18
N GLY A 103 2.24 -29.40 18.02
CA GLY A 103 1.29 -30.33 18.63
C GLY A 103 0.99 -30.06 20.11
N ILE A 104 1.49 -28.97 20.69
CA ILE A 104 1.09 -28.50 22.02
C ILE A 104 -0.22 -27.71 21.93
N SER A 105 -1.07 -27.78 22.96
CA SER A 105 -2.27 -26.93 23.04
C SER A 105 -1.91 -25.47 23.31
N TYR A 106 -2.81 -24.53 23.02
CA TYR A 106 -2.61 -23.12 23.34
C TYR A 106 -2.46 -22.89 24.86
N GLU A 107 -3.23 -23.62 25.68
CA GLU A 107 -3.12 -23.57 27.13
C GLU A 107 -1.75 -24.07 27.62
N ASP A 108 -1.20 -25.09 26.98
CA ASP A 108 0.13 -25.59 27.31
C ASP A 108 1.22 -24.64 26.82
N TYR A 109 1.05 -23.99 25.66
CA TYR A 109 1.92 -22.89 25.22
C TYR A 109 1.96 -21.76 26.27
N LEU A 110 0.81 -21.29 26.76
CA LEU A 110 0.76 -20.25 27.79
C LEU A 110 1.48 -20.69 29.07
N ARG A 111 1.33 -21.96 29.48
CA ARG A 111 2.00 -22.48 30.68
C ARG A 111 3.50 -22.63 30.50
N GLN A 112 3.95 -23.11 29.34
CA GLN A 112 5.35 -23.47 29.09
C GLN A 112 6.18 -22.24 28.69
N GLU A 113 5.66 -21.42 27.78
CA GLU A 113 6.40 -20.30 27.19
C GLU A 113 6.12 -18.97 27.91
N ILE A 114 4.88 -18.75 28.35
CA ILE A 114 4.46 -17.50 29.02
C ILE A 114 4.47 -17.65 30.56
N ASN A 115 4.63 -18.87 31.07
CA ASN A 115 4.57 -19.21 32.51
C ASN A 115 3.31 -18.65 33.20
N SER A 116 2.17 -18.72 32.50
CA SER A 116 0.89 -18.22 32.99
C SER A 116 -0.28 -19.04 32.45
N GLY A 117 -1.49 -18.75 32.92
CA GLY A 117 -2.72 -19.37 32.44
C GLY A 117 -3.79 -18.32 32.14
N ILE A 118 -4.79 -18.68 31.33
CA ILE A 118 -5.85 -17.76 30.87
C ILE A 118 -6.48 -16.97 32.03
N CYS A 119 -6.91 -17.64 33.11
CA CYS A 119 -7.51 -16.97 34.27
C CYS A 119 -6.56 -15.98 34.95
N THR A 120 -5.29 -16.35 35.15
CA THR A 120 -4.28 -15.46 35.71
C THR A 120 -4.05 -14.23 34.83
N ILE A 121 -3.95 -14.44 33.52
CA ILE A 121 -3.77 -13.36 32.54
C ILE A 121 -4.97 -12.42 32.58
N LEU A 122 -6.21 -12.94 32.56
CA LEU A 122 -7.44 -12.13 32.56
C LEU A 122 -7.54 -11.13 33.71
N HIS A 123 -7.07 -11.53 34.89
CA HIS A 123 -7.17 -10.74 36.12
C HIS A 123 -5.85 -10.08 36.52
N GLU A 124 -4.82 -10.17 35.68
CA GLU A 124 -3.56 -9.48 35.89
C GLU A 124 -3.81 -7.96 35.84
N LYS A 125 -3.35 -7.25 36.87
CA LYS A 125 -3.44 -5.78 36.88
C LYS A 125 -2.35 -5.23 35.97
N HIS A 126 -2.75 -4.39 35.03
CA HIS A 126 -1.79 -3.68 34.20
C HIS A 126 -0.99 -2.66 35.01
N ASP A 127 0.23 -2.43 34.55
CA ASP A 127 1.08 -1.33 35.00
C ASP A 127 0.35 0.01 34.85
N THR A 128 0.69 0.95 35.72
CA THR A 128 0.22 2.33 35.63
C THR A 128 0.56 2.90 34.26
N LEU A 129 -0.44 3.39 33.52
CA LEU A 129 -0.19 4.13 32.27
C LEU A 129 0.61 5.38 32.62
N CYS A 130 1.85 5.44 32.15
CA CYS A 130 2.82 6.48 32.49
C CYS A 130 3.00 7.51 31.37
N ASP A 131 2.66 7.13 30.14
CA ASP A 131 2.85 7.96 28.95
C ASP A 131 1.54 8.20 28.22
N SER A 132 1.47 9.34 27.53
CA SER A 132 0.33 9.68 26.70
C SER A 132 0.66 10.66 25.58
N TYR A 133 -0.06 10.54 24.47
CA TYR A 133 -0.01 11.50 23.36
C TYR A 133 -1.42 11.90 22.96
N SER A 134 -1.65 13.20 22.83
CA SER A 134 -2.93 13.73 22.36
C SER A 134 -2.73 14.60 21.15
N PHE A 135 -3.64 14.49 20.18
CA PHE A 135 -3.71 15.43 19.09
C PHE A 135 -5.14 15.80 18.71
N TYR A 136 -5.27 17.07 18.32
CA TYR A 136 -6.49 17.65 17.79
C TYR A 136 -6.20 18.26 16.42
N VAL A 137 -6.97 17.83 15.42
CA VAL A 137 -6.86 18.24 14.01
C VAL A 137 -8.27 18.52 13.52
N TYR A 138 -8.55 19.70 12.98
CA TYR A 138 -9.90 20.08 12.59
C TYR A 138 -9.92 21.08 11.43
N ASN A 139 -11.04 21.10 10.71
CA ASN A 139 -11.46 22.20 9.85
C ASN A 139 -12.95 22.50 10.11
N ASP A 140 -13.60 23.27 9.24
CA ASP A 140 -15.02 23.64 9.39
C ASP A 140 -16.00 22.45 9.23
N ARG A 141 -15.55 21.31 8.71
CA ARG A 141 -16.40 20.15 8.38
C ARG A 141 -16.16 18.95 9.28
N ILE A 142 -14.91 18.68 9.62
CA ILE A 142 -14.49 17.48 10.34
C ILE A 142 -13.47 17.81 11.43
N ALA A 143 -13.50 17.02 12.50
CA ALA A 143 -12.57 17.10 13.60
C ALA A 143 -12.08 15.71 14.00
N PHE A 144 -10.84 15.64 14.43
CA PHE A 144 -10.20 14.45 14.98
C PHE A 144 -9.61 14.83 16.32
N ASN A 145 -10.09 14.20 17.39
CA ASN A 145 -9.62 14.44 18.75
C ASN A 145 -9.26 13.11 19.39
N TYR A 146 -7.98 12.79 19.39
CA TYR A 146 -7.45 11.51 19.83
C TYR A 146 -6.48 11.69 20.98
N THR A 147 -6.59 10.82 21.98
CA THR A 147 -5.63 10.64 23.06
C THR A 147 -5.27 9.17 23.16
N PHE A 148 -3.99 8.89 23.24
CA PHE A 148 -3.42 7.56 23.39
C PHE A 148 -2.62 7.52 24.68
N SER A 149 -2.66 6.42 25.43
CA SER A 149 -1.83 6.26 26.64
C SER A 149 -1.37 4.82 26.80
N TRP A 150 -0.13 4.63 27.24
CA TRP A 150 0.51 3.31 27.34
C TRP A 150 1.39 3.20 28.61
N ASN A 151 1.87 1.99 28.88
CA ASN A 151 2.80 1.69 29.98
C ASN A 151 4.27 1.82 29.54
N GLU A 152 5.22 1.71 30.48
CA GLU A 152 6.66 1.89 30.23
C GLU A 152 7.22 0.95 29.15
N ASN A 153 6.57 -0.19 28.92
CA ASN A 153 6.99 -1.18 27.93
C ASN A 153 6.41 -0.91 26.53
N GLY A 154 5.66 0.18 26.34
CA GLY A 154 4.96 0.51 25.10
C GLY A 154 3.76 -0.39 24.80
N LYS A 155 3.56 -1.44 25.60
CA LYS A 155 2.49 -2.39 25.36
C LYS A 155 1.19 -1.77 25.81
N GLY A 156 0.23 -1.85 24.92
CA GLY A 156 -1.13 -1.68 25.33
C GLY A 156 -1.63 -0.26 25.37
N ILE A 157 -1.85 0.26 24.17
CA ILE A 157 -2.25 1.63 23.98
C ILE A 157 -3.74 1.74 24.22
N HIS A 158 -4.11 2.43 25.29
CA HIS A 158 -5.48 2.85 25.53
C HIS A 158 -5.81 4.01 24.60
N ILE A 159 -6.91 3.88 23.88
CA ILE A 159 -7.39 4.92 22.95
C ILE A 159 -8.57 5.66 23.58
N PHE A 160 -8.54 6.99 23.49
CA PHE A 160 -9.64 7.86 23.83
C PHE A 160 -9.98 8.77 22.65
N PHE A 161 -11.26 8.85 22.28
CA PHE A 161 -11.77 9.78 21.26
C PHE A 161 -12.79 10.71 21.89
N TYR A 162 -12.75 12.02 21.64
CA TYR A 162 -13.79 12.92 22.20
C TYR A 162 -14.09 12.72 23.71
N ASN A 163 -13.07 12.37 24.51
CA ASN A 163 -13.14 12.08 25.95
C ASN A 163 -13.90 10.80 26.39
N SER A 164 -14.25 9.89 25.49
CA SER A 164 -14.67 8.52 25.88
C SER A 164 -13.49 7.55 25.78
N ARG A 165 -13.45 6.47 26.58
CA ARG A 165 -12.44 5.39 26.49
C ARG A 165 -12.94 4.36 25.46
N TYR A 166 -12.14 4.07 24.44
CA TYR A 166 -12.61 3.33 23.26
C TYR A 166 -12.03 1.93 23.10
N GLY A 167 -10.90 1.63 23.74
CA GLY A 167 -10.32 0.29 23.68
C GLY A 167 -8.81 0.28 23.78
N TYR A 168 -8.24 -0.84 23.38
CA TYR A 168 -6.82 -1.15 23.44
C TYR A 168 -6.35 -1.75 22.15
N THR A 169 -5.11 -1.45 21.78
CA THR A 169 -4.50 -1.96 20.56
C THR A 169 -2.97 -1.96 20.67
N SER A 170 -2.32 -2.57 19.69
CA SER A 170 -0.87 -2.48 19.52
C SER A 170 -0.48 -1.17 18.82
N PHE A 171 0.78 -0.78 18.94
CA PHE A 171 1.28 0.41 18.26
C PHE A 171 1.13 0.35 16.74
N TYR A 172 1.41 -0.81 16.16
CA TYR A 172 1.32 -1.02 14.73
C TYR A 172 -0.13 -0.84 14.25
N ASP A 173 -1.06 -1.56 14.86
CA ASP A 173 -2.48 -1.53 14.49
C ASP A 173 -3.08 -0.13 14.64
N LEU A 174 -2.73 0.59 15.73
CA LEU A 174 -3.14 1.99 15.89
C LEU A 174 -2.62 2.86 14.75
N THR A 175 -1.35 2.68 14.38
CA THR A 175 -0.74 3.47 13.32
C THR A 175 -1.40 3.18 11.98
N MET A 176 -1.71 1.91 11.68
CA MET A 176 -2.42 1.51 10.47
C MET A 176 -3.82 2.12 10.42
N PHE A 177 -4.58 2.04 11.51
CA PHE A 177 -5.89 2.69 11.62
C PHE A 177 -5.83 4.19 11.36
N LEU A 178 -4.85 4.88 11.95
CA LEU A 178 -4.71 6.32 11.74
C LEU A 178 -4.37 6.62 10.28
N ILE A 179 -3.50 5.84 9.64
CA ILE A 179 -3.22 6.00 8.21
C ILE A 179 -4.48 5.77 7.36
N GLU A 180 -5.31 4.79 7.70
CA GLU A 180 -6.59 4.56 7.02
C GLU A 180 -7.58 5.71 7.24
N GLU A 181 -7.72 6.21 8.46
CA GLU A 181 -8.59 7.36 8.78
C GLU A 181 -8.23 8.58 7.95
N SER A 182 -6.93 8.78 7.65
CA SER A 182 -6.47 9.88 6.80
C SER A 182 -7.09 9.85 5.40
N ARG A 183 -7.51 8.67 4.89
CA ARG A 183 -8.11 8.52 3.56
C ARG A 183 -9.47 9.21 3.45
N ARG A 184 -10.16 9.43 4.58
CA ARG A 184 -11.48 10.09 4.64
C ARG A 184 -11.38 11.62 4.58
N ILE A 185 -10.17 12.17 4.67
CA ILE A 185 -9.95 13.62 4.65
C ILE A 185 -9.99 14.11 3.20
N ASP A 186 -10.89 15.05 2.93
CA ASP A 186 -11.15 15.66 1.62
C ASP A 186 -10.46 17.04 1.43
N ASP A 187 -9.58 17.41 2.36
CA ASP A 187 -8.82 18.66 2.35
C ASP A 187 -7.32 18.41 2.52
N TYR A 188 -6.50 18.96 1.61
CA TYR A 188 -5.06 18.69 1.60
C TYR A 188 -4.32 19.24 2.83
N GLU A 189 -4.67 20.44 3.30
CA GLU A 189 -4.01 21.03 4.47
C GLU A 189 -4.32 20.23 5.73
N LEU A 190 -5.57 19.83 5.91
CA LEU A 190 -5.98 18.97 7.01
C LEU A 190 -5.32 17.59 6.92
N PHE A 191 -5.27 16.99 5.73
CA PHE A 191 -4.64 15.70 5.48
C PHE A 191 -3.17 15.74 5.90
N THR A 192 -2.40 16.71 5.39
CA THR A 192 -0.98 16.84 5.74
C THR A 192 -0.77 17.17 7.22
N HIS A 193 -1.66 17.96 7.82
CA HIS A 193 -1.59 18.22 9.26
C HIS A 193 -1.81 16.94 10.08
N PHE A 194 -2.79 16.14 9.69
CA PHE A 194 -3.12 14.86 10.31
C PHE A 194 -1.95 13.86 10.20
N CYS A 195 -1.38 13.68 9.01
CA CYS A 195 -0.22 12.79 8.83
C CYS A 195 1.01 13.25 9.62
N ARG A 196 1.26 14.57 9.72
CA ARG A 196 2.31 15.12 10.60
C ARG A 196 2.06 14.81 12.07
N LYS A 197 0.80 14.80 12.53
CA LYS A 197 0.46 14.37 13.90
C LYS A 197 0.70 12.89 14.12
N ILE A 198 0.39 12.04 13.14
CA ILE A 198 0.72 10.61 13.18
C ILE A 198 2.24 10.42 13.32
N ARG A 199 3.07 11.08 12.48
CA ARG A 199 4.54 10.98 12.62
C ARG A 199 5.06 11.46 13.97
N LYS A 200 4.51 12.56 14.51
CA LYS A 200 4.88 13.06 15.84
C LYS A 200 4.47 12.10 16.95
N PHE A 201 3.33 11.43 16.83
CA PHE A 201 2.91 10.36 17.73
C PHE A 201 3.92 9.22 17.70
N GLN A 202 4.26 8.71 16.51
CA GLN A 202 5.21 7.60 16.35
C GLN A 202 6.58 7.93 16.98
N LEU A 203 7.15 9.10 16.68
CA LEU A 203 8.40 9.57 17.30
C LEU A 203 8.30 9.68 18.83
N HIS A 204 7.19 10.20 19.35
CA HIS A 204 6.98 10.32 20.78
C HIS A 204 6.82 8.95 21.45
N TYR A 205 6.17 8.00 20.80
CA TYR A 205 6.03 6.64 21.29
C TYR A 205 7.40 5.94 21.34
N TYR A 206 8.18 5.96 20.26
CA TYR A 206 9.52 5.34 20.24
C TYR A 206 10.48 5.97 21.24
N GLY A 207 10.45 7.31 21.40
CA GLY A 207 11.28 8.00 22.39
C GLY A 207 10.97 7.67 23.86
N ASN A 208 9.80 7.08 24.15
CA ASN A 208 9.37 6.71 25.50
C ASN A 208 9.20 5.18 25.67
N THR A 209 9.71 4.38 24.74
CA THR A 209 9.66 2.91 24.83
C THR A 209 11.06 2.33 24.64
N SER A 210 11.22 1.02 24.86
CA SER A 210 12.49 0.33 24.65
C SER A 210 12.92 0.24 23.18
N ASN A 211 12.07 0.66 22.24
CA ASN A 211 12.33 0.65 20.81
C ASN A 211 12.58 2.07 20.27
N ALA A 212 13.67 2.69 20.71
CA ALA A 212 14.00 4.08 20.37
C ALA A 212 14.26 4.34 18.87
N ASP A 213 14.54 3.28 18.10
CA ASP A 213 14.91 3.34 16.67
C ASP A 213 13.81 2.78 15.75
N GLY A 214 12.55 2.79 16.17
CA GLY A 214 11.45 2.26 15.37
C GLY A 214 11.21 3.03 14.07
N ASP A 215 10.85 2.29 13.01
CA ASP A 215 10.55 2.89 11.70
C ASP A 215 9.24 3.68 11.73
N LEU A 216 9.24 4.87 11.12
CA LEU A 216 8.03 5.69 11.00
C LEU A 216 7.21 5.22 9.80
N TYR A 217 5.98 4.77 10.04
CA TYR A 217 5.03 4.41 9.00
C TYR A 217 4.36 5.63 8.36
N THR A 218 4.10 5.50 7.07
CA THR A 218 3.43 6.46 6.19
C THR A 218 2.67 5.70 5.09
N SER A 219 1.96 6.41 4.23
CA SER A 219 1.30 5.82 3.06
C SER A 219 1.94 6.25 1.75
N GLU A 220 1.85 5.40 0.73
CA GLU A 220 2.17 5.77 -0.65
C GLU A 220 1.36 6.99 -1.10
N THR A 221 0.07 7.05 -0.73
CA THR A 221 -0.80 8.19 -1.01
C THR A 221 -0.23 9.51 -0.48
N GLU A 222 0.32 9.52 0.73
CA GLU A 222 0.94 10.72 1.29
C GLU A 222 2.11 11.21 0.44
N VAL A 223 2.93 10.29 -0.08
CA VAL A 223 4.06 10.62 -0.97
C VAL A 223 3.55 11.10 -2.33
N GLN A 224 2.60 10.39 -2.95
CA GLN A 224 2.01 10.75 -4.24
C GLN A 224 1.35 12.14 -4.21
N LEU A 225 0.75 12.54 -3.08
CA LEU A 225 0.17 13.86 -2.89
C LEU A 225 1.19 14.97 -2.68
N LEU A 226 2.49 14.68 -2.70
CA LEU A 226 3.50 15.73 -2.88
C LEU A 226 3.55 16.20 -4.34
N ASN A 227 2.99 15.46 -5.31
CA ASN A 227 2.78 15.98 -6.66
C ASN A 227 1.57 16.95 -6.70
N PRO A 228 1.71 18.20 -7.20
CA PRO A 228 0.61 19.16 -7.30
C PRO A 228 -0.60 18.72 -8.13
N GLU A 229 -0.39 17.95 -9.20
CA GLU A 229 -1.44 17.43 -10.06
C GLU A 229 -2.29 16.40 -9.32
N ASN A 230 -1.65 15.48 -8.59
CA ASN A 230 -2.38 14.50 -7.77
C ASN A 230 -3.21 15.19 -6.69
N ARG A 231 -2.70 16.27 -6.08
CA ARG A 231 -3.45 17.08 -5.12
C ARG A 231 -4.68 17.71 -5.75
N ALA A 232 -4.48 18.38 -6.88
CA ALA A 232 -5.58 19.02 -7.60
C ALA A 232 -6.66 18.01 -7.98
N ASN A 233 -6.27 16.82 -8.45
CA ASN A 233 -7.22 15.81 -8.87
C ASN A 233 -7.92 15.10 -7.72
N ARG A 234 -7.19 14.72 -6.65
CA ARG A 234 -7.76 13.99 -5.51
C ARG A 234 -8.85 14.76 -4.78
N PHE A 235 -8.63 16.06 -4.61
CA PHE A 235 -9.51 16.92 -3.82
C PHE A 235 -10.48 17.73 -4.70
N ASP A 236 -10.57 17.41 -6.00
CA ASP A 236 -11.60 17.94 -6.88
C ASP A 236 -12.88 17.09 -6.74
N PRO A 237 -13.98 17.66 -6.20
CA PRO A 237 -15.23 16.93 -6.03
C PRO A 237 -15.91 16.53 -7.34
N SER A 238 -15.42 17.00 -8.49
CA SER A 238 -15.91 16.64 -9.82
C SER A 238 -15.15 15.49 -10.49
N ASN A 239 -14.05 15.02 -9.89
CA ASN A 239 -13.25 13.91 -10.41
C ASN A 239 -13.56 12.60 -9.67
N ASP A 240 -14.40 11.77 -10.26
CA ASP A 240 -14.68 10.43 -9.74
C ASP A 240 -13.51 9.45 -9.96
N PHE A 241 -12.63 9.73 -10.93
CA PHE A 241 -11.44 8.93 -11.24
C PHE A 241 -10.35 9.79 -11.89
N TYR A 242 -9.10 9.58 -11.49
CA TYR A 242 -7.94 10.17 -12.16
C TYR A 242 -6.77 9.18 -12.17
N ILE A 243 -5.92 9.30 -13.18
CA ILE A 243 -4.67 8.55 -13.26
C ILE A 243 -3.66 9.23 -12.34
N VAL A 244 -3.12 8.50 -11.37
CA VAL A 244 -2.11 9.02 -10.46
C VAL A 244 -0.82 9.28 -11.22
N ASN A 245 -0.31 10.51 -11.14
CA ASN A 245 1.02 10.84 -11.63
C ASN A 245 2.06 10.32 -10.63
N CYS A 246 2.83 9.31 -11.02
CA CYS A 246 3.83 8.69 -10.16
C CYS A 246 5.09 9.54 -9.94
N ALA A 247 5.22 10.69 -10.61
CA ALA A 247 6.38 11.55 -10.48
C ALA A 247 6.30 12.46 -9.26
N VAL A 248 7.23 12.29 -8.32
CA VAL A 248 7.35 13.18 -7.15
C VAL A 248 8.77 13.72 -7.06
N LYS A 249 8.89 15.05 -6.95
CA LYS A 249 10.18 15.72 -6.92
C LYS A 249 10.95 15.39 -5.65
N ILE A 250 12.24 15.09 -5.78
CA ILE A 250 13.11 14.72 -4.65
C ILE A 250 13.17 15.82 -3.59
N ALA A 251 13.27 17.09 -4.02
CA ALA A 251 13.28 18.23 -3.11
C ALA A 251 12.05 18.27 -2.19
N ASP A 252 10.86 18.00 -2.75
CA ASP A 252 9.60 18.08 -2.01
C ASP A 252 9.50 16.95 -0.98
N ILE A 253 10.03 15.77 -1.28
CA ILE A 253 10.09 14.63 -0.35
C ILE A 253 11.03 14.93 0.82
N ILE A 254 12.25 15.40 0.51
CA ILE A 254 13.26 15.72 1.53
C ILE A 254 12.73 16.81 2.47
N ASP A 255 12.13 17.87 1.94
CA ASP A 255 11.55 18.96 2.74
C ASP A 255 10.36 18.46 3.57
N TYR A 256 9.42 17.73 2.96
CA TYR A 256 8.19 17.33 3.62
C TYR A 256 8.40 16.32 4.75
N PHE A 257 9.28 15.34 4.55
CA PHE A 257 9.63 14.34 5.56
C PHE A 257 10.82 14.77 6.44
N ASN A 258 11.45 15.90 6.14
CA ASN A 258 12.67 16.39 6.81
C ASN A 258 13.78 15.32 6.83
N LEU A 259 14.07 14.74 5.65
CA LEU A 259 15.04 13.66 5.51
C LEU A 259 16.48 14.18 5.58
N GLU A 260 17.33 13.51 6.37
CA GLU A 260 18.75 13.81 6.45
C GLU A 260 19.52 13.11 5.32
N ILE A 261 19.43 13.67 4.11
CA ILE A 261 20.15 13.17 2.92
C ILE A 261 21.16 14.22 2.46
N GLU A 262 22.44 13.84 2.44
CA GLU A 262 23.49 14.70 1.89
C GLU A 262 23.45 14.66 0.36
N VAL A 263 23.08 15.78 -0.27
CA VAL A 263 23.02 15.90 -1.73
C VAL A 263 24.19 16.73 -2.24
N THR A 264 25.12 16.06 -2.93
CA THR A 264 26.39 16.65 -3.40
C THR A 264 26.24 17.59 -4.59
N ASP A 265 25.22 17.39 -5.44
CA ASP A 265 24.85 18.26 -6.56
C ASP A 265 23.39 18.70 -6.45
N LYS A 266 23.15 20.01 -6.35
CA LYS A 266 21.79 20.58 -6.27
C LYS A 266 20.90 20.21 -7.45
N LYS A 267 21.46 19.87 -8.62
CA LYS A 267 20.66 19.40 -9.76
C LYS A 267 19.94 18.09 -9.48
N LEU A 268 20.44 17.26 -8.55
CA LEU A 268 19.80 16.01 -8.16
C LEU A 268 18.48 16.25 -7.42
N LEU A 269 18.30 17.41 -6.79
CA LEU A 269 17.03 17.80 -6.16
C LEU A 269 15.92 18.09 -7.19
N GLU A 270 16.29 18.33 -8.44
CA GLU A 270 15.35 18.55 -9.55
C GLU A 270 14.87 17.25 -10.20
N LYS A 271 15.43 16.10 -9.81
CA LYS A 271 14.95 14.79 -10.24
C LYS A 271 13.65 14.40 -9.57
N TYR A 272 12.99 13.39 -10.15
CA TYR A 272 11.75 12.81 -9.66
C TYR A 272 11.95 11.35 -9.31
N ILE A 273 11.41 10.92 -8.17
CA ILE A 273 11.21 9.49 -7.92
C ILE A 273 10.00 9.02 -8.74
N ASP A 274 9.99 7.73 -9.09
CA ASP A 274 8.78 7.03 -9.52
C ASP A 274 8.16 6.33 -8.30
N THR A 275 6.98 6.78 -7.86
CA THR A 275 6.31 6.19 -6.69
C THR A 275 5.91 4.74 -6.91
N ASN A 276 5.84 4.25 -8.16
CA ASN A 276 5.59 2.82 -8.41
C ASN A 276 6.70 1.94 -7.79
N TYR A 277 7.92 2.45 -7.65
CA TYR A 277 8.97 1.69 -6.96
C TYR A 277 8.68 1.47 -5.47
N LEU A 278 7.90 2.34 -4.82
CA LEU A 278 7.47 2.12 -3.44
C LEU A 278 6.60 0.86 -3.37
N TYR A 279 5.65 0.71 -4.29
CA TYR A 279 4.82 -0.49 -4.39
C TYR A 279 5.63 -1.74 -4.78
N ILE A 280 6.44 -1.64 -5.84
CA ILE A 280 7.18 -2.77 -6.41
C ILE A 280 8.24 -3.31 -5.43
N GLN A 281 8.92 -2.45 -4.67
CA GLN A 281 10.00 -2.86 -3.78
C GLN A 281 9.54 -3.15 -2.35
N PHE A 282 8.52 -2.43 -1.86
CA PHE A 282 8.15 -2.46 -0.43
C PHE A 282 6.67 -2.75 -0.20
N GLY A 283 5.78 -2.17 -1.01
CA GLY A 283 4.33 -2.26 -0.84
C GLY A 283 3.72 -3.66 -1.03
N TYR A 284 4.42 -4.59 -1.68
CA TYR A 284 3.91 -5.96 -1.92
C TYR A 284 3.65 -6.75 -0.62
N TYR A 285 4.21 -6.35 0.52
CA TYR A 285 4.12 -7.12 1.77
C TYR A 285 3.11 -6.58 2.79
N GLU A 286 2.60 -5.35 2.64
CA GLU A 286 1.64 -4.77 3.58
C GLU A 286 0.28 -4.54 2.92
N PHE A 287 -0.77 -5.07 3.56
CA PHE A 287 -2.15 -5.13 3.03
C PHE A 287 -2.74 -3.78 2.59
N PHE A 288 -2.25 -2.68 3.14
CA PHE A 288 -2.73 -1.32 2.83
C PHE A 288 -1.79 -0.51 1.92
N ASN A 289 -0.75 -1.13 1.35
CA ASN A 289 0.37 -0.44 0.69
C ASN A 289 1.00 0.64 1.59
N ASN A 290 1.01 0.36 2.90
CA ASN A 290 1.73 1.19 3.84
C ASN A 290 3.23 0.91 3.68
N ILE A 291 4.00 1.95 3.95
CA ILE A 291 5.44 1.98 3.75
C ILE A 291 6.04 2.76 4.92
N THR A 292 7.35 2.69 5.07
CA THR A 292 8.06 3.48 6.07
C THR A 292 8.70 4.71 5.43
N VAL A 293 8.91 5.76 6.22
CA VAL A 293 9.67 6.95 5.82
C VAL A 293 11.10 6.56 5.41
N ARG A 294 11.65 5.50 6.00
CA ARG A 294 12.95 4.94 5.63
C ARG A 294 12.95 4.35 4.23
N GLU A 295 11.89 3.66 3.83
CA GLU A 295 11.73 3.15 2.45
C GLU A 295 11.58 4.29 1.45
N VAL A 296 10.84 5.36 1.80
CA VAL A 296 10.78 6.59 0.99
C VAL A 296 12.19 7.19 0.82
N GLN A 297 12.95 7.30 1.91
CA GLN A 297 14.34 7.77 1.87
C GLN A 297 15.22 6.88 0.98
N GLN A 298 15.05 5.56 1.03
CA GLN A 298 15.80 4.62 0.21
C GLN A 298 15.54 4.82 -1.28
N ILE A 299 14.27 5.00 -1.70
CA ILE A 299 13.94 5.30 -3.10
C ILE A 299 14.57 6.63 -3.55
N VAL A 300 14.57 7.65 -2.70
CA VAL A 300 15.24 8.92 -3.00
C VAL A 300 16.74 8.72 -3.24
N ILE A 301 17.42 8.00 -2.34
CA ILE A 301 18.86 7.71 -2.46
C ILE A 301 19.14 6.93 -3.75
N ASP A 302 18.41 5.85 -4.00
CA ASP A 302 18.64 4.99 -5.16
C ASP A 302 18.37 5.72 -6.49
N THR A 303 17.44 6.69 -6.51
CA THR A 303 17.19 7.57 -7.66
C THR A 303 18.33 8.60 -7.85
N ILE A 304 18.85 9.16 -6.76
CA ILE A 304 20.01 10.07 -6.78
C ILE A 304 21.23 9.35 -7.35
N GLU A 305 21.50 8.14 -6.85
CA GLU A 305 22.63 7.28 -7.25
C GLU A 305 22.47 6.67 -8.65
N GLY A 306 21.30 6.83 -9.28
CA GLY A 306 21.01 6.33 -10.63
C GLY A 306 20.78 4.82 -10.71
N LYS A 307 20.48 4.17 -9.57
CA LYS A 307 20.03 2.77 -9.53
C LYS A 307 18.58 2.64 -9.98
N LEU A 308 17.75 3.65 -9.67
CA LEU A 308 16.36 3.75 -10.13
C LEU A 308 16.23 4.86 -11.17
N GLN A 309 15.40 4.61 -12.18
CA GLN A 309 15.12 5.57 -13.24
C GLN A 309 14.04 6.57 -12.80
N GLU A 310 14.07 7.78 -13.36
CA GLU A 310 12.95 8.70 -13.23
C GLU A 310 11.72 8.11 -13.96
N PRO A 311 10.49 8.45 -13.52
CA PRO A 311 9.27 7.96 -14.16
C PRO A 311 9.21 8.38 -15.63
N PHE A 312 8.60 7.53 -16.46
CA PHE A 312 8.51 7.77 -17.92
C PHE A 312 7.94 9.15 -18.26
N SER A 313 6.95 9.62 -17.48
CA SER A 313 6.35 10.95 -17.61
C SER A 313 7.37 12.10 -17.61
N MET A 314 8.50 11.93 -16.93
CA MET A 314 9.59 12.90 -16.85
C MET A 314 10.72 12.57 -17.84
N ARG A 315 11.25 11.34 -17.80
CA ARG A 315 12.43 10.98 -18.60
C ARG A 315 12.21 11.07 -20.11
N LYS A 316 10.98 10.95 -20.60
CA LYS A 316 10.68 11.08 -22.05
C LYS A 316 11.09 12.44 -22.65
N TYR A 317 11.22 13.49 -21.83
CA TYR A 317 11.64 14.82 -22.29
C TYR A 317 13.15 15.07 -22.21
N THR A 318 13.84 14.31 -21.35
CA THR A 318 15.28 14.47 -21.09
C THR A 318 16.12 13.34 -21.68
N CYS A 319 15.48 12.27 -22.15
CA CYS A 319 16.14 11.12 -22.73
C CYS A 319 17.05 11.50 -23.91
N ASN A 320 18.23 10.87 -23.94
CA ASN A 320 19.12 10.96 -25.08
C ASN A 320 18.71 9.96 -26.17
N TYR A 321 17.87 10.41 -27.09
CA TYR A 321 17.44 9.65 -28.27
C TYR A 321 18.58 9.52 -29.30
N ASP A 322 19.44 8.53 -29.12
CA ASP A 322 20.66 8.31 -29.90
C ASP A 322 20.45 7.45 -31.16
N ASN A 323 19.36 6.70 -31.22
CA ASN A 323 18.98 5.90 -32.37
C ASN A 323 17.82 6.52 -33.14
N ARG A 324 17.81 6.34 -34.46
CA ARG A 324 16.78 6.88 -35.35
C ARG A 324 16.54 6.03 -36.58
N PHE A 325 15.28 5.95 -37.00
CA PHE A 325 14.84 5.24 -38.20
C PHE A 325 13.87 6.13 -38.98
N HIS A 326 14.17 6.29 -40.27
CA HIS A 326 13.35 7.09 -41.18
C HIS A 326 12.70 6.17 -42.21
N PHE A 327 11.40 6.31 -42.39
CA PHE A 327 10.67 5.64 -43.46
C PHE A 327 9.60 6.56 -44.05
N GLN A 328 9.11 6.20 -45.23
CA GLN A 328 8.11 6.99 -45.94
C GLN A 328 6.93 6.11 -46.33
N VAL A 329 5.75 6.52 -45.88
CA VAL A 329 4.49 5.92 -46.28
C VAL A 329 3.86 6.83 -47.34
N ALA A 330 3.71 6.30 -48.54
CA ALA A 330 3.08 7.01 -49.65
C ALA A 330 1.65 6.48 -49.83
N ASN A 331 0.68 7.40 -49.91
CA ASN A 331 -0.62 7.16 -50.53
C ASN A 331 -0.67 7.93 -51.87
N GLU A 332 -1.72 7.76 -52.66
CA GLU A 332 -1.84 8.38 -53.99
C GLU A 332 -1.82 9.93 -53.97
N ALA A 333 -2.09 10.56 -52.82
CA ALA A 333 -2.21 12.01 -52.66
C ALA A 333 -1.05 12.68 -51.90
N THR A 334 -0.37 11.95 -51.02
CA THR A 334 0.60 12.49 -50.05
C THR A 334 1.70 11.47 -49.74
N LYS A 335 2.90 11.98 -49.47
CA LYS A 335 3.98 11.22 -48.84
C LYS A 335 4.12 11.69 -47.40
N SER A 336 3.88 10.80 -46.46
CA SER A 336 4.11 11.05 -45.04
C SER A 336 5.52 10.59 -44.68
N GLU A 337 6.38 11.54 -44.34
CA GLU A 337 7.68 11.23 -43.74
C GLU A 337 7.49 10.82 -42.28
N CYS A 338 8.10 9.71 -41.90
CA CYS A 338 8.00 9.15 -40.56
C CYS A 338 9.40 9.08 -39.94
N LEU A 339 9.50 9.57 -38.71
CA LEU A 339 10.71 9.51 -37.90
C LEU A 339 10.41 8.80 -36.59
N VAL A 340 11.12 7.72 -36.35
CA VAL A 340 11.16 7.03 -35.06
C VAL A 340 12.52 7.25 -34.44
N GLU A 341 12.55 7.62 -33.18
CA GLU A 341 13.78 7.78 -32.41
C GLU A 341 13.66 7.04 -31.08
N TRP A 342 14.75 6.43 -30.62
CA TRP A 342 14.72 5.67 -29.38
C TRP A 342 16.07 5.64 -28.65
N ASN A 343 16.00 5.30 -27.37
CA ASN A 343 17.11 4.84 -26.56
C ASN A 343 16.62 3.60 -25.80
N TYR A 344 17.19 2.45 -26.13
CA TYR A 344 16.77 1.18 -25.55
C TYR A 344 17.09 1.09 -24.05
N GLN A 345 18.26 1.57 -23.63
CA GLN A 345 18.69 1.43 -22.23
C GLN A 345 17.87 2.29 -21.28
N GLU A 346 17.42 3.44 -21.77
CA GLU A 346 16.54 4.35 -21.04
C GLU A 346 15.07 4.06 -21.31
N GLU A 347 14.72 2.97 -22.02
CA GLU A 347 13.34 2.57 -22.37
C GLU A 347 12.48 3.72 -22.93
N CYS A 348 13.07 4.52 -23.81
CA CYS A 348 12.45 5.73 -24.33
C CYS A 348 12.31 5.63 -25.84
N TYR A 349 11.08 5.79 -26.33
CA TYR A 349 10.76 5.74 -27.74
C TYR A 349 9.88 6.92 -28.12
N ARG A 350 10.05 7.47 -29.33
CA ARG A 350 9.19 8.52 -29.86
C ARG A 350 8.98 8.41 -31.35
N PHE A 351 7.80 8.82 -31.80
CA PHE A 351 7.40 8.78 -33.20
C PHE A 351 6.81 10.12 -33.64
N LYS A 352 7.17 10.56 -34.84
CA LYS A 352 6.62 11.74 -35.52
C LYS A 352 6.26 11.39 -36.97
N LYS A 353 5.05 11.78 -37.39
CA LYS A 353 4.55 11.71 -38.77
C LYS A 353 4.41 13.12 -39.35
N GLY A 354 5.09 13.40 -40.46
CA GLY A 354 5.09 14.71 -41.10
C GLY A 354 5.59 15.81 -40.15
N GLU A 355 4.85 16.91 -40.05
CA GLU A 355 5.18 18.03 -39.14
C GLU A 355 4.53 17.93 -37.75
N ASN A 356 3.91 16.78 -37.43
CA ASN A 356 3.25 16.59 -36.14
C ASN A 356 4.24 16.65 -34.96
N LYS A 357 3.71 16.80 -33.75
CA LYS A 357 4.50 16.66 -32.52
C LYS A 357 4.88 15.18 -32.32
N TYR A 358 5.94 14.95 -31.55
CA TYR A 358 6.29 13.60 -31.14
C TYR A 358 5.23 13.01 -30.20
N THR A 359 4.87 11.76 -30.46
CA THR A 359 4.22 10.87 -29.50
C THR A 359 5.29 10.02 -28.83
N TYR A 360 5.18 9.81 -27.52
CA TYR A 360 6.20 9.17 -26.69
C TYR A 360 5.70 7.83 -26.16
N PHE A 361 6.58 6.83 -26.07
CA PHE A 361 6.28 5.48 -25.59
C PHE A 361 7.40 4.97 -24.67
N GLU A 362 7.01 4.23 -23.62
CA GLU A 362 7.92 3.61 -22.66
C GLU A 362 8.43 2.24 -23.11
N SER A 363 7.89 1.68 -24.20
CA SER A 363 8.37 0.43 -24.77
C SER A 363 8.13 0.37 -26.28
N TYR A 364 8.86 -0.53 -26.94
CA TYR A 364 8.82 -0.71 -28.39
C TYR A 364 7.49 -1.32 -28.87
N THR A 365 6.79 -2.13 -28.07
CA THR A 365 5.54 -2.78 -28.49
C THR A 365 4.40 -1.77 -28.72
N PRO A 366 4.06 -0.88 -27.75
CA PRO A 366 3.12 0.20 -27.95
C PRO A 366 3.49 1.14 -29.09
N LEU A 367 4.78 1.46 -29.26
CA LEU A 367 5.26 2.27 -30.38
C LEU A 367 4.88 1.64 -31.72
N ILE A 368 5.20 0.34 -31.90
CA ILE A 368 4.93 -0.36 -33.15
C ILE A 368 3.43 -0.45 -33.42
N PHE A 369 2.63 -0.74 -32.40
CA PHE A 369 1.17 -0.81 -32.54
C PHE A 369 0.56 0.55 -32.86
N TYR A 370 1.03 1.62 -32.22
CA TYR A 370 0.62 2.97 -32.53
C TYR A 370 0.90 3.33 -33.99
N ILE A 371 2.11 3.04 -34.48
CA ILE A 371 2.47 3.28 -35.89
C ILE A 371 1.49 2.55 -36.81
N LEU A 372 1.21 1.27 -36.56
CA LEU A 372 0.27 0.51 -37.41
C LEU A 372 -1.13 1.12 -37.42
N LEU A 373 -1.63 1.55 -36.25
CA LEU A 373 -2.95 2.14 -36.11
C LEU A 373 -3.06 3.56 -36.69
N ASP A 374 -1.99 4.35 -36.63
CA ASP A 374 -1.94 5.72 -37.17
C ASP A 374 -2.12 5.75 -38.70
N PHE A 375 -1.89 4.61 -39.37
CA PHE A 375 -2.14 4.43 -40.80
C PHE A 375 -3.40 3.63 -41.12
N LYS A 376 -4.19 3.16 -40.15
CA LYS A 376 -5.33 2.25 -40.39
C LYS A 376 -6.40 2.81 -41.33
N ASN A 377 -6.60 4.13 -41.31
CA ASN A 377 -7.65 4.82 -42.07
C ASN A 377 -7.12 5.44 -43.37
N GLU A 378 -5.84 5.29 -43.67
CA GLU A 378 -5.24 5.86 -44.88
C GLU A 378 -5.69 5.04 -46.09
N SER A 379 -6.35 5.69 -47.06
CA SER A 379 -6.77 5.03 -48.29
C SER A 379 -5.59 4.82 -49.24
N ASN A 380 -5.55 3.67 -49.91
CA ASN A 380 -4.64 3.38 -51.03
C ASN A 380 -3.12 3.46 -50.71
N PHE A 381 -2.66 3.01 -49.53
CA PHE A 381 -1.24 2.75 -49.26
C PHE A 381 -0.96 1.24 -49.16
N THR A 382 0.28 0.83 -49.43
CA THR A 382 0.68 -0.58 -49.42
C THR A 382 0.94 -1.07 -47.99
N TRP A 383 -0.03 -1.76 -47.40
CA TRP A 383 0.08 -2.34 -46.06
C TRP A 383 1.33 -3.21 -45.89
N ASP A 384 1.63 -4.07 -46.86
CA ASP A 384 2.82 -4.94 -46.83
C ASP A 384 4.13 -4.14 -46.70
N LYS A 385 4.20 -2.96 -47.32
CA LYS A 385 5.37 -2.10 -47.22
C LYS A 385 5.53 -1.53 -45.81
N LEU A 386 4.43 -1.05 -45.21
CA LEU A 386 4.45 -0.57 -43.83
C LEU A 386 4.88 -1.69 -42.86
N VAL A 387 4.37 -2.91 -43.06
CA VAL A 387 4.78 -4.07 -42.26
C VAL A 387 6.27 -4.35 -42.45
N VAL A 388 6.81 -4.28 -43.67
CA VAL A 388 8.25 -4.43 -43.92
C VAL A 388 9.08 -3.36 -43.19
N ASP A 389 8.65 -2.09 -43.25
CA ASP A 389 9.33 -0.99 -42.57
C ASP A 389 9.28 -1.17 -41.03
N CYS A 390 8.14 -1.59 -40.47
CA CYS A 390 8.01 -1.92 -39.05
C CYS A 390 8.87 -3.12 -38.65
N VAL A 391 8.99 -4.15 -39.48
CA VAL A 391 9.90 -5.30 -39.23
C VAL A 391 11.35 -4.84 -39.21
N GLN A 392 11.74 -3.95 -40.11
CA GLN A 392 13.09 -3.40 -40.12
C GLN A 392 13.36 -2.57 -38.86
N LEU A 393 12.40 -1.72 -38.46
CA LEU A 393 12.47 -0.97 -37.22
C LEU A 393 12.63 -1.88 -35.99
N ILE A 394 11.86 -2.96 -35.89
CA ILE A 394 11.98 -3.94 -34.79
C ILE A 394 13.41 -4.52 -34.74
N LYS A 395 13.97 -4.90 -35.89
CA LYS A 395 15.34 -5.44 -35.98
C LYS A 395 16.40 -4.40 -35.62
N ASP A 396 16.19 -3.14 -35.98
CA ASP A 396 17.11 -2.05 -35.64
C ASP A 396 17.05 -1.75 -34.13
N ILE A 397 15.86 -1.80 -33.51
CA ILE A 397 15.69 -1.71 -32.05
C ILE A 397 16.39 -2.90 -31.36
N GLU A 398 16.13 -4.13 -31.81
CA GLU A 398 16.76 -5.35 -31.31
C GLU A 398 18.29 -5.27 -31.37
N LYS A 399 18.84 -4.79 -32.49
CA LYS A 399 20.28 -4.59 -32.66
C LYS A 399 20.88 -3.50 -31.76
N SER A 400 20.09 -2.46 -31.44
CA SER A 400 20.53 -1.38 -30.54
C SER A 400 20.54 -1.80 -29.07
N SER A 401 19.85 -2.89 -28.72
CA SER A 401 19.90 -3.46 -27.38
C SER A 401 21.32 -3.92 -27.06
N LYS A 402 21.82 -3.53 -25.88
CA LYS A 402 23.10 -4.06 -25.34
C LYS A 402 22.94 -5.45 -24.71
N VAL A 403 21.73 -6.00 -24.71
CA VAL A 403 21.37 -7.31 -24.18
C VAL A 403 20.86 -8.18 -25.33
N ASP A 404 21.17 -9.48 -25.31
CA ASP A 404 20.65 -10.43 -26.29
C ASP A 404 19.13 -10.49 -26.18
N MET A 405 18.45 -9.92 -27.18
CA MET A 405 17.01 -9.75 -27.22
C MET A 405 16.48 -10.42 -28.47
N ASN A 406 15.32 -11.07 -28.35
CA ASN A 406 14.63 -11.70 -29.47
C ASN A 406 13.20 -11.14 -29.59
N LEU A 407 12.97 -10.32 -30.62
CA LEU A 407 11.67 -9.70 -30.91
C LEU A 407 10.88 -10.42 -32.02
N GLU A 408 11.23 -11.65 -32.35
CA GLU A 408 10.55 -12.45 -33.39
C GLU A 408 9.06 -12.66 -33.09
N TYR A 409 8.68 -12.69 -31.80
CA TYR A 409 7.27 -12.76 -31.39
C TYR A 409 6.47 -11.55 -31.93
N LEU A 410 7.05 -10.35 -31.85
CA LEU A 410 6.43 -9.11 -32.29
C LEU A 410 6.36 -9.07 -33.81
N ILE A 411 7.42 -9.52 -34.50
CA ILE A 411 7.44 -9.67 -35.97
C ILE A 411 6.31 -10.60 -36.44
N LYS A 412 6.15 -11.76 -35.80
CA LYS A 412 5.06 -12.70 -36.10
C LYS A 412 3.69 -12.07 -35.88
N ARG A 413 3.56 -11.31 -34.77
CA ARG A 413 2.32 -10.62 -34.41
C ARG A 413 1.91 -9.57 -35.45
N ILE A 414 2.84 -8.72 -35.90
CA ILE A 414 2.52 -7.66 -36.88
C ILE A 414 2.33 -8.16 -38.32
N LYS A 415 2.85 -9.34 -38.64
CA LYS A 415 2.61 -10.00 -39.93
C LYS A 415 1.26 -10.72 -40.00
N ASN A 416 0.52 -10.82 -38.90
CA ASN A 416 -0.81 -11.41 -38.90
C ASN A 416 -1.75 -10.53 -39.75
N PRO A 417 -2.46 -11.10 -40.75
CA PRO A 417 -3.42 -10.35 -41.56
C PRO A 417 -4.47 -9.58 -40.76
N ASN A 418 -4.85 -10.11 -39.58
CA ASN A 418 -5.87 -9.52 -38.72
C ASN A 418 -5.27 -8.64 -37.61
N VAL A 419 -3.99 -8.23 -37.70
CA VAL A 419 -3.33 -7.46 -36.64
C VAL A 419 -4.10 -6.19 -36.27
N ILE A 420 -4.66 -5.47 -37.23
CA ILE A 420 -5.39 -4.22 -36.96
C ILE A 420 -6.69 -4.49 -36.20
N GLU A 421 -7.47 -5.49 -36.61
CA GLU A 421 -8.68 -5.88 -35.90
C GLU A 421 -8.34 -6.35 -34.47
N ASN A 422 -7.28 -7.14 -34.31
CA ASN A 422 -6.82 -7.60 -33.01
C ASN A 422 -6.37 -6.44 -32.10
N LEU A 423 -5.74 -5.40 -32.66
CA LEU A 423 -5.31 -4.22 -31.89
C LEU A 423 -6.49 -3.31 -31.51
N LEU A 424 -7.55 -3.26 -32.31
CA LEU A 424 -8.76 -2.47 -32.02
C LEU A 424 -9.65 -3.12 -30.95
N HIS A 425 -9.51 -4.43 -30.75
CA HIS A 425 -10.31 -5.23 -29.82
C HIS A 425 -9.51 -5.80 -28.65
N GLY A 426 -8.22 -5.45 -28.53
CA GLY A 426 -7.33 -5.91 -27.48
C GLY A 426 -6.92 -4.79 -26.52
N ASP A 427 -6.53 -5.16 -25.31
CA ASP A 427 -6.07 -4.24 -24.24
C ASP A 427 -4.61 -3.75 -24.44
N ASP A 428 -4.02 -3.96 -25.62
CA ASP A 428 -2.59 -3.79 -25.89
C ASP A 428 -2.16 -2.35 -26.25
N LEU A 429 -3.06 -1.38 -26.20
CA LEU A 429 -2.74 0.03 -26.44
C LEU A 429 -2.62 0.78 -25.13
N PRO A 430 -1.58 1.61 -24.95
CA PRO A 430 -1.55 2.54 -23.82
C PRO A 430 -2.71 3.53 -23.96
N ILE A 431 -3.47 3.69 -22.88
CA ILE A 431 -4.48 4.74 -22.73
C ILE A 431 -3.79 6.12 -22.77
#